data_AF-A0A3S2CNP1-F1
#
_entry.id   AF-A0A3S2CNP1-F1
#
_cell.length_a   1.000
_cell.length_b   1.000
_cell.length_c   1.000
_cell.angle_alpha   90.00
_cell.angle_beta   90.00
_cell.angle_gamma   90.00
#
_symmetry.space_group_name_H-M   'P 1'
#
loop_
_entity.id
_entity.type
_entity.pdbx_description
1 polymer ?
#
loop_
_entity_poly.entity_id
_entity_poly.type
_entity_poly.pdbx_seq_one_letter_code
_entity_poly.pdbx_strand_id
1 'polypeptide(L)'
;MIVGFIGLGTMGRNAALNIRRAGFEMVVYDIRPQSMDALTAVGALPATSPADVLERSDVVVTMVFGPREIEQVVRGENGFLTISCAGKYWV
;
A
#
# COMPACT_ATOMS: atom_id res chain seq x y z
N MET A 1 12.55 -6.39 5.93
CA MET A 1 11.85 -5.10 5.80
C MET A 1 10.82 -5.25 4.70
N ILE A 2 9.55 -5.08 5.03
CA ILE A 2 8.42 -5.20 4.10
C ILE A 2 7.87 -3.81 3.78
N VAL A 3 7.72 -3.51 2.50
CA VAL A 3 7.21 -2.22 2.01
C VAL A 3 5.74 -2.37 1.61
N GLY A 4 4.89 -1.64 2.30
CA GLY A 4 3.49 -1.44 1.95
C GLY A 4 3.35 -0.37 0.86
N PHE A 5 2.47 -0.58 -0.12
CA PHE A 5 2.18 0.44 -1.13
C PHE A 5 0.67 0.55 -1.37
N ILE A 6 0.11 1.75 -1.16
CA ILE A 6 -1.31 2.04 -1.35
C ILE A 6 -1.47 3.04 -2.49
N GLY A 7 -2.27 2.68 -3.48
CA GLY A 7 -2.51 3.49 -4.68
C GLY A 7 -1.55 3.10 -5.80
N LEU A 8 -2.08 2.38 -6.78
CA LEU A 8 -1.35 1.77 -7.89
C LEU A 8 -1.84 2.32 -9.23
N GLY A 9 -2.19 3.61 -9.24
CA GLY A 9 -2.39 4.37 -10.48
C GLY A 9 -1.09 4.52 -11.28
N THR A 10 -1.09 5.36 -12.32
CA THR A 10 0.05 5.52 -13.23
C THR A 10 1.38 5.78 -12.51
N MET A 11 1.38 6.69 -11.54
CA MET A 11 2.56 7.03 -10.76
C MET A 11 2.90 5.93 -9.74
N GLY A 12 1.94 5.54 -8.91
CA GLY A 12 2.13 4.57 -7.83
C GLY A 12 2.61 3.20 -8.31
N ARG A 13 2.04 2.69 -9.41
CA ARG A 13 2.47 1.42 -10.02
C ARG A 13 3.95 1.43 -10.42
N ASN A 14 4.42 2.50 -11.06
CA ASN A 14 5.81 2.60 -11.49
C ASN A 14 6.77 2.69 -10.29
N ALA A 15 6.40 3.46 -9.26
CA ALA A 15 7.16 3.56 -8.02
C ALA A 15 7.23 2.20 -7.29
N ALA A 16 6.09 1.52 -7.13
CA ALA A 16 6.01 0.21 -6.51
C ALA A 16 6.84 -0.84 -7.28
N LEU A 17 6.78 -0.85 -8.62
CA LEU A 17 7.59 -1.76 -9.44
C LEU A 17 9.09 -1.52 -9.26
N ASN A 18 9.52 -0.27 -9.09
CA ASN A 18 10.92 0.03 -8.83
C ASN A 18 11.37 -0.47 -7.45
N ILE A 19 10.54 -0.32 -6.41
CA ILE A 19 10.81 -0.87 -5.08
C ILE A 19 10.92 -2.41 -5.16
N ARG A 20 9.99 -3.05 -5.89
CA ARG A 20 10.02 -4.50 -6.09
C ARG A 20 11.28 -4.97 -6.83
N ARG A 21 11.69 -4.24 -7.87
CA ARG A 21 12.92 -4.50 -8.65
C ARG A 21 14.18 -4.35 -7.81
N ALA A 22 14.17 -3.47 -6.82
CA ALA A 22 15.26 -3.34 -5.85
C ALA A 22 15.35 -4.51 -4.86
N GLY A 23 14.42 -5.47 -4.91
CA GLY A 23 14.48 -6.71 -4.14
C GLY A 23 13.68 -6.68 -2.84
N PHE A 24 12.94 -5.61 -2.55
CA PHE A 24 12.10 -5.56 -1.36
C PHE A 24 10.86 -6.44 -1.48
N GLU A 25 10.50 -7.09 -0.39
CA GLU A 25 9.18 -7.72 -0.23
C GLU A 25 8.11 -6.62 -0.14
N MET A 26 6.96 -6.87 -0.77
CA MET A 26 5.91 -5.87 -0.88
C MET A 26 4.53 -6.40 -0.55
N VAL A 27 3.75 -5.57 0.14
CA VAL A 27 2.31 -5.72 0.31
C VAL A 27 1.64 -4.54 -0.39
N VAL A 28 0.70 -4.79 -1.29
CA VAL A 28 0.13 -3.74 -2.15
C VAL A 28 -1.38 -3.70 -2.11
N TYR A 29 -1.95 -2.51 -2.24
CA TYR A 29 -3.40 -2.30 -2.26
C TYR A 29 -3.78 -1.13 -3.20
N ASP A 30 -4.89 -1.31 -3.91
CA ASP A 30 -5.61 -0.24 -4.58
C ASP A 30 -7.12 -0.52 -4.44
N ILE A 31 -7.93 0.54 -4.40
CA ILE A 31 -9.39 0.42 -4.38
C ILE A 31 -9.94 -0.27 -5.64
N ARG A 32 -9.15 -0.31 -6.72
CA ARG A 32 -9.40 -1.05 -7.95
C ARG A 32 -8.52 -2.31 -7.96
N PRO A 33 -9.09 -3.51 -7.73
CA PRO A 33 -8.31 -4.74 -7.63
C PRO A 33 -7.37 -4.99 -8.81
N GLN A 34 -7.81 -4.70 -10.03
CA GLN A 34 -7.02 -4.85 -11.26
C GLN A 34 -5.74 -4.01 -11.31
N SER A 35 -5.64 -2.95 -10.49
CA SER A 35 -4.42 -2.13 -10.41
C SER A 35 -3.28 -2.87 -9.68
N MET A 36 -3.57 -3.95 -8.95
CA MET A 36 -2.57 -4.77 -8.28
C MET A 36 -1.91 -5.81 -9.21
N ASP A 37 -2.54 -6.18 -10.32
CA ASP A 37 -2.12 -7.31 -11.18
C ASP A 37 -0.66 -7.24 -11.64
N ALA A 38 -0.19 -6.04 -12.02
CA ALA A 38 1.19 -5.86 -12.47
C ALA A 38 2.22 -6.13 -11.36
N LEU A 39 1.85 -5.88 -10.09
CA LEU A 39 2.72 -6.06 -8.94
C LEU A 39 2.64 -7.50 -8.42
N THR A 40 1.44 -8.09 -8.40
CA THR A 40 1.26 -9.50 -8.01
C THR A 40 1.93 -10.45 -9.00
N ALA A 41 1.92 -10.13 -10.30
CA ALA A 41 2.64 -10.90 -11.33
C ALA A 41 4.17 -10.96 -11.10
N VAL A 42 4.74 -9.99 -10.36
CA VAL A 42 6.16 -9.98 -9.98
C VAL A 42 6.36 -10.35 -8.50
N GLY A 43 5.35 -10.95 -7.86
CA GLY A 43 5.44 -11.52 -6.51
C GLY A 43 5.20 -10.55 -5.36
N ALA A 44 4.59 -9.38 -5.60
CA ALA A 44 4.02 -8.60 -4.50
C ALA A 44 2.77 -9.30 -3.94
N LEU A 45 2.54 -9.15 -2.64
CA LEU A 45 1.38 -9.75 -1.98
C LEU A 45 0.21 -8.76 -2.00
N PRO A 46 -0.96 -9.13 -2.52
CA PRO A 46 -2.13 -8.26 -2.42
C PRO A 46 -2.62 -8.18 -0.97
N ALA A 47 -3.09 -7.00 -0.58
CA ALA A 47 -3.86 -6.77 0.63
C ALA A 47 -5.33 -6.47 0.29
N THR A 48 -6.17 -6.51 1.32
CA THR A 48 -7.62 -6.34 1.25
C THR A 48 -8.06 -4.95 1.70
N SER A 49 -7.21 -4.23 2.44
CA SER A 49 -7.50 -2.90 2.97
C SER A 49 -6.21 -2.13 3.31
N PRO A 50 -6.30 -0.80 3.54
CA PRO A 50 -5.19 -0.03 4.10
C PRO A 50 -4.68 -0.58 5.45
N ALA A 51 -5.56 -0.98 6.36
CA ALA A 51 -5.17 -1.57 7.64
C ALA A 51 -4.35 -2.85 7.45
N ASP A 52 -4.76 -3.74 6.54
CA ASP A 52 -4.05 -4.98 6.19
C ASP A 52 -2.63 -4.68 5.64
N VAL A 53 -2.48 -3.64 4.81
CA VAL A 53 -1.16 -3.19 4.34
C VAL A 53 -0.28 -2.75 5.53
N LEU A 54 -0.81 -1.93 6.44
CA LEU A 54 -0.06 -1.41 7.58
C LEU A 54 0.34 -2.53 8.57
N GLU A 55 -0.56 -3.46 8.83
CA GLU A 55 -0.31 -4.60 9.72
C GLU A 55 0.89 -5.42 9.25
N ARG A 56 0.95 -5.70 7.94
CA ARG A 56 1.94 -6.60 7.33
C ARG A 56 3.23 -5.92 6.85
N SER A 57 3.34 -4.60 6.98
CA SER A 57 4.47 -3.81 6.48
C SER A 57 5.20 -3.06 7.59
N ASP A 58 6.49 -2.77 7.40
CA ASP A 58 7.27 -1.92 8.32
C ASP A 58 7.12 -0.43 7.96
N VAL A 59 7.08 -0.16 6.65
CA VAL A 59 6.87 1.16 6.06
C VAL A 59 5.75 1.08 5.03
N VAL A 60 4.85 2.06 4.99
CA VAL A 60 3.79 2.14 4.00
C VAL A 60 3.93 3.44 3.22
N VAL A 61 3.94 3.34 1.89
CA VAL A 61 3.90 4.48 0.98
C VAL A 61 2.48 4.63 0.44
N THR A 62 1.94 5.85 0.50
CA THR A 62 0.67 6.20 -0.16
C THR A 62 0.89 7.07 -1.38
N MET A 63 0.24 6.71 -2.48
CA MET A 63 0.23 7.49 -3.72
C MET A 63 -1.18 7.51 -4.31
N VAL A 64 -2.07 8.28 -3.67
CA VAL A 64 -3.49 8.41 -4.04
C VAL A 64 -3.78 9.80 -4.62
N PHE A 65 -5.00 10.00 -5.15
CA PHE A 65 -5.35 11.18 -5.93
C PHE A 65 -5.31 12.49 -5.13
N GLY A 66 -5.84 12.50 -3.90
CA GLY A 66 -5.88 13.71 -3.09
C GLY A 66 -6.29 13.51 -1.63
N PRO A 67 -6.63 14.62 -0.94
CA PRO A 67 -6.89 14.61 0.50
C PRO A 67 -8.03 13.68 0.93
N ARG A 68 -9.08 13.57 0.11
CA ARG A 68 -10.23 12.69 0.38
C ARG A 68 -9.80 11.23 0.46
N GLU A 69 -8.99 10.77 -0.49
CA GLU A 69 -8.52 9.39 -0.52
C GLU A 69 -7.54 9.12 0.63
N ILE A 70 -6.69 10.09 0.98
CA ILE A 70 -5.82 10.00 2.18
C ILE A 70 -6.67 9.85 3.44
N GLU A 71 -7.75 10.62 3.59
CA GLU A 71 -8.63 10.50 4.74
C GLU A 71 -9.26 9.10 4.83
N GLN A 72 -9.66 8.51 3.71
CA GLN A 72 -10.17 7.13 3.69
C GLN A 72 -9.09 6.11 4.07
N VAL A 73 -7.85 6.29 3.59
CA VAL A 73 -6.72 5.42 3.96
C VAL A 73 -6.43 5.45 5.46
N VAL A 74 -6.52 6.62 6.09
CA VAL A 74 -6.16 6.79 7.50
C VAL A 74 -7.35 6.51 8.44
N ARG A 75 -8.51 7.10 8.14
CA ARG A 75 -9.69 7.16 9.03
C ARG A 75 -10.88 6.34 8.54
N GLY A 76 -10.80 5.73 7.36
CA GLY A 76 -11.87 4.88 6.85
C GLY A 76 -12.13 3.66 7.75
N GLU A 77 -13.24 2.96 7.49
CA GLU A 77 -13.68 1.79 8.26
C GLU A 77 -12.62 0.68 8.36
N ASN A 78 -11.74 0.58 7.35
CA ASN A 78 -10.59 -0.32 7.32
C ASN A 78 -9.27 0.45 7.09
N GLY A 79 -9.22 1.68 7.62
CA GLY A 79 -8.05 2.57 7.53
C GLY A 79 -7.00 2.28 8.60
N PHE A 80 -5.88 2.99 8.56
CA PHE A 80 -4.76 2.78 9.50
C PHE A 80 -5.14 2.88 10.97
N LEU A 81 -6.02 3.81 11.34
CA LEU A 81 -6.38 4.06 12.73
C LEU A 81 -7.32 3.02 13.35
N THR A 82 -7.65 1.96 12.62
CA THR A 82 -8.45 0.83 13.14
C THR A 82 -7.59 -0.23 13.80
N ILE A 83 -6.26 -0.15 13.65
CA ILE A 83 -5.27 -1.07 14.24
C ILE A 83 -4.16 -0.30 14.98
N SER A 84 -3.23 -1.03 15.59
CA SER A 84 -2.06 -0.41 16.22
C SER A 84 -1.08 0.12 15.16
N CYS A 85 -0.78 1.42 15.23
CA CYS A 85 0.24 2.07 14.38
C CYS A 85 1.65 2.07 15.01
N ALA A 86 1.84 1.45 16.18
CA ALA A 86 3.09 1.52 16.90
C ALA A 86 4.25 0.88 16.09
N GLY A 87 5.36 1.60 15.96
CA GLY A 87 6.55 1.13 15.25
C GLY A 87 6.43 1.10 13.72
N LYS A 88 5.35 1.66 13.15
CA LYS A 88 5.13 1.74 11.71
C LYS A 88 5.55 3.10 11.17
N TYR A 89 6.10 3.13 9.95
CA TYR A 89 6.40 4.36 9.23
C TYR A 89 5.41 4.57 8.09
N TRP A 90 4.92 5.80 7.94
CA TRP A 90 4.01 6.17 6.86
C TRP A 90 4.59 7.33 6.06
N VAL A 91 4.61 7.18 4.73
CA VAL A 91 5.16 8.12 3.74
C VAL A 91 4.10 8.52 2.72
#